data_AF-A0A1G8J734-F1
#
_entry.id   AF-A0A1G8J734-F1
#
_cell.length_a   1.000
_cell.length_b   1.000
_cell.length_c   1.000
_cell.angle_alpha   90.00
_cell.angle_beta   90.00
_cell.angle_gamma   90.00
#
_symmetry.space_group_name_H-M   'P 1'
#
loop_
_entity.id
_entity.type
_entity.pdbx_description
1 polymer ?
#
loop_
_entity_poly.entity_id
_entity_poly.type
_entity_poly.pdbx_seq_one_letter_code
_entity_poly.pdbx_strand_id
1 'polypeptide(L)' 'MTRLSRAEMIRLLIDLCGIPKPFLENMDTDTVQKLFEERLGGLQKEA' A
#
# COMPACT_ATOMS: atom_id res chain seq x y z
N MET A 1 -8.17 -2.93 -14.38
CA MET A 1 -7.48 -2.93 -13.08
C MET A 1 -7.33 -1.49 -12.62
N THR A 2 -8.03 -1.10 -11.57
CA THR A 2 -7.95 0.23 -10.96
C THR A 2 -6.54 0.44 -10.41
N ARG A 3 -5.73 1.26 -11.09
CA ARG A 3 -4.46 1.75 -10.53
C ARG A 3 -4.80 2.63 -9.33
N LEU A 4 -4.63 2.10 -8.12
CA LEU A 4 -4.73 2.89 -6.90
C LEU A 4 -3.67 3.99 -6.94
N SER A 5 -4.02 5.18 -6.47
CA SER A 5 -3.07 6.29 -6.33
C SER A 5 -2.22 6.10 -5.07
N ARG A 6 -1.04 6.73 -4.98
CA ARG A 6 -0.16 6.67 -3.80
C ARG A 6 -0.92 6.96 -2.50
N ALA A 7 -1.77 7.99 -2.50
CA ALA A 7 -2.58 8.34 -1.32
C ALA A 7 -3.53 7.22 -0.89
N GLU A 8 -4.14 6.52 -1.85
CA GLU A 8 -5.02 5.38 -1.57
C GLU A 8 -4.24 4.18 -1.05
N MET A 9 -3.07 3.87 -1.63
CA MET A 9 -2.19 2.81 -1.12
C MET A 9 -1.76 3.10 0.32
N ILE A 10 -1.35 4.33 0.60
CA ILE A 10 -0.97 4.77 1.95
C ILE A 10 -2.14 4.62 2.91
N ARG A 11 -3.34 5.07 2.52
CA ARG A 11 -4.54 4.95 3.36
C ARG A 11 -4.85 3.50 3.69
N LEU A 12 -4.78 2.60 2.71
CA LEU A 12 -5.01 1.16 2.90
C LEU A 12 -3.93 0.52 3.77
N LEU A 13 -2.66 0.90 3.62
CA LEU A 13 -1.57 0.43 4.48
C LEU A 13 -1.70 0.91 5.94
N ILE A 14 -2.24 2.11 6.16
CA ILE A 14 -2.56 2.60 7.51
C ILE A 14 -3.71 1.80 8.10
N ASP A 15 -4.81 1.69 7.36
CA ASP A 15 -6.08 1.14 7.84
C ASP A 15 -6.02 -0.38 8.05
N LEU A 16 -5.44 -1.11 7.09
CA LEU A 16 -5.41 -2.58 7.09
C LEU A 16 -4.13 -3.15 7.71
N CYS A 17 -3.01 -2.44 7.59
CA CYS A 17 -1.71 -2.93 8.07
C CYS A 17 -1.19 -2.17 9.31
N GLY A 18 -1.90 -1.14 9.78
CA GLY A 18 -1.52 -0.37 10.97
C GLY A 18 -0.21 0.41 10.80
N ILE A 19 0.24 0.65 9.56
CA ILE A 19 1.53 1.29 9.32
C ILE A 19 1.41 2.79 9.57
N PRO A 20 2.29 3.41 10.37
CA PRO A 20 2.22 4.84 10.64
C PRO A 20 2.32 5.66 9.36
N LYS A 21 1.39 6.61 9.17
CA LYS A 21 1.42 7.58 8.07
C LYS A 21 2.79 8.26 7.86
N PRO A 22 3.49 8.79 8.89
CA PRO A 22 4.79 9.44 8.67
C PRO A 22 5.85 8.48 8.13
N PHE A 23 5.76 7.18 8.40
CA PHE A 23 6.66 6.19 7.83
C PHE A 23 6.43 6.04 6.32
N LEU A 24 5.16 6.02 5.90
CA LEU A 24 4.77 5.89 4.50
C LEU A 24 4.95 7.20 3.70
N GLU A 25 4.80 8.36 4.34
CA GLU A 25 4.96 9.66 3.68
C GLU A 25 6.41 9.94 3.29
N ASN A 26 7.37 9.45 4.08
CA ASN A 26 8.81 9.54 3.80
C ASN A 26 9.31 8.51 2.77
N MET A 27 8.45 7.58 2.33
CA MET A 27 8.81 6.58 1.32
C MET A 27 8.51 7.06 -0.10
N ASP A 28 9.39 6.68 -1.03
CA ASP A 28 9.15 6.83 -2.46
C ASP A 28 7.92 6.05 -2.93
N THR A 29 7.31 6.52 -4.03
CA THR A 29 6.10 5.90 -4.59
C THR A 29 6.32 4.43 -4.95
N ASP A 30 7.49 4.07 -5.48
CA ASP A 30 7.85 2.67 -5.80
C ASP A 30 7.92 1.80 -4.55
N THR A 31 8.48 2.33 -3.46
CA THR A 31 8.57 1.63 -2.17
C THR A 31 7.20 1.43 -1.54
N VAL A 32 6.35 2.45 -1.55
CA VAL A 32 4.96 2.36 -1.08
C VAL A 32 4.19 1.32 -1.92
N GLN A 33 4.40 1.31 -3.23
CA GLN A 33 3.77 0.34 -4.12
C GLN A 33 4.22 -1.09 -3.82
N LYS A 34 5.53 -1.34 -3.69
CA LYS A 34 6.05 -2.67 -3.32
C LYS A 34 5.49 -3.14 -1.98
N LEU A 35 5.49 -2.26 -0.97
CA LEU A 35 4.95 -2.58 0.35
C LEU A 35 3.45 -2.88 0.28
N PHE A 36 2.70 -2.11 -0.53
CA PHE A 36 1.30 -2.38 -0.81
C PHE A 36 1.10 -3.75 -1.47
N GLU A 37 1.91 -4.10 -2.47
CA GLU A 37 1.84 -5.41 -3.14
C GLU A 37 2.25 -6.57 -2.21
N GLU A 38 3.25 -6.39 -1.35
CA GLU A 38 3.66 -7.41 -0.39
C GLU A 38 2.62 -7.66 0.70
N ARG A 39 1.98 -6.59 1.21
CA ARG A 39 1.02 -6.70 2.32
C ARG A 39 -0.39 -7.01 1.86
N LEU A 40 -0.81 -6.42 0.74
CA LEU A 40 -2.18 -6.44 0.24
C LEU A 40 -2.29 -7.04 -1.17
N GLY A 41 -1.19 -7.22 -1.90
CA GLY A 41 -1.20 -7.86 -3.23
C GLY A 41 -1.43 -9.38 -3.19
N GLY A 42 -1.25 -10.01 -2.02
CA GLY A 42 -1.66 -11.41 -1.79
C GLY A 42 -3.16 -11.66 -1.97
N LEU A 43 -4.01 -10.63 -1.80
CA LEU A 43 -5.46 -10.71 -2.02
C LEU A 43 -5.86 -10.92 -3.49
N GLN A 44 -4.93 -10.83 -4.45
CA GLN A 44 -5.23 -11.02 -5.88
C GLN A 44 -4.87 -12.39 -6.43
N LYS A 45 -4.29 -13.31 -5.64
CA LYS A 45 -3.87 -14.65 -6.11
C LYS A 45 -4.82 -15.81 -5.81
N GLU A 46 -5.96 -15.56 -5.17
CA GLU A 46 -6.99 -16.58 -4.87
C GLU A 46 -8.36 -16.31 -5.54
N ALA A 47 -8.38 -15.67 -6.71
CA ALA A 47 -9.58 -15.49 -7.53
C ALA A 47 -9.45 -16.17 -8.90
#